data_AF-A0A931WPD8-F1
#
_entry.id   AF-A0A931WPD8-F1
#
_cell.length_a   1.000
_cell.length_b   1.000
_cell.length_c   1.000
_cell.angle_alpha   90.00
_cell.angle_beta   90.00
_cell.angle_gamma   90.00
#
_symmetry.space_group_name_H-M   'P 1'
#
loop_
_entity.id
_entity.type
_entity.pdbx_description
1 polymer ?
#
loop_
_entity_poly.entity_id
_entity_poly.type
_entity_poly.pdbx_seq_one_letter_code
_entity_poly.pdbx_strand_id
1 'polypeptide(L)'
;MGENLGRWKRALVRPWVLIGIGMALLLLASLLFRAQVRPLIGLPASERIGIATGQPLPKYAGRDVREIREDPQEVRLFNDEQKKVIRQGILDAAGSIDVDPDVLDPWLKLGLYKKVIGDYEGARDAWEYAGLVRPRNVISFKNLGELYWHYLPDFERAEKNLRVAIENEPQLVDAYITLSDIYHYSYHEKADLADDVLLEGLENNPGSLDLTSYLARRYKEMGNIAKAIEYYEKLLELDPGNSGALGELERLRVK
;
A
#
# COMPACT_ATOMS: atom_id res chain seq x y z
N MET A 1 -63.67 6.75 38.95
CA MET A 1 -62.31 6.46 39.47
C MET A 1 -62.06 4.97 39.31
N GLY A 2 -60.96 4.61 38.64
CA GLY A 2 -60.39 3.27 38.56
C GLY A 2 -61.06 2.33 37.55
N GLU A 3 -60.36 1.60 36.68
CA GLU A 3 -58.96 1.61 36.28
C GLU A 3 -58.84 0.71 35.03
N ASN A 4 -57.83 0.99 34.23
CA ASN A 4 -57.57 0.45 32.90
C ASN A 4 -57.08 -1.01 33.00
N LEU A 5 -57.84 -1.99 32.50
CA LEU A 5 -57.42 -3.39 32.44
C LEU A 5 -57.60 -3.96 31.02
N GLY A 6 -56.46 -4.23 30.36
CA GLY A 6 -56.37 -5.37 29.44
C GLY A 6 -56.27 -5.11 27.93
N ARG A 7 -55.36 -4.24 27.46
CA ARG A 7 -54.85 -4.33 26.07
C ARG A 7 -53.42 -4.86 26.05
N TRP A 8 -53.25 -6.16 26.32
CA TRP A 8 -52.03 -6.86 25.94
C TRP A 8 -52.07 -7.15 24.43
N LYS A 9 -51.70 -6.17 23.61
CA LYS A 9 -51.24 -6.46 22.25
C LYS A 9 -49.92 -7.21 22.40
N ARG A 10 -49.94 -8.54 22.21
CA ARG A 10 -48.72 -9.32 21.94
C ARG A 10 -48.03 -8.65 20.75
N ALA A 11 -46.95 -7.93 21.01
CA ALA A 11 -46.04 -7.49 19.98
C ALA A 11 -45.41 -8.76 19.39
N LEU A 12 -45.97 -9.29 18.30
CA LEU A 12 -45.27 -10.26 17.48
C LEU A 12 -44.01 -9.56 16.98
N VAL A 13 -42.88 -9.90 17.58
CA VAL A 13 -41.57 -9.57 17.03
C VAL A 13 -41.58 -10.12 15.61
N ARG A 14 -41.46 -9.23 14.61
CA ARG A 14 -41.53 -9.63 13.21
C ARG A 14 -40.47 -10.71 12.94
N PRO A 15 -40.76 -11.78 12.19
CA PRO A 15 -39.83 -12.88 11.97
C PRO A 15 -38.43 -12.41 11.54
N TRP A 16 -38.36 -11.37 10.72
CA TRP A 16 -37.13 -10.75 10.24
C TRP A 16 -36.27 -10.09 11.34
N VAL A 17 -36.89 -9.60 12.42
CA VAL A 17 -36.17 -9.04 13.58
C VAL A 17 -35.55 -10.15 14.42
N LEU A 18 -36.21 -11.30 14.56
CA LEU A 18 -35.64 -12.48 15.22
C LEU A 18 -34.51 -13.09 14.41
N ILE A 19 -34.63 -13.10 13.07
CA ILE A 19 -33.55 -13.51 12.16
C ILE A 19 -32.35 -12.56 12.28
N GLY A 20 -32.58 -11.25 12.33
CA GLY A 20 -31.53 -10.24 12.50
C GLY A 20 -30.81 -10.34 13.84
N ILE A 21 -31.54 -10.52 14.95
CA ILE A 21 -30.97 -10.75 16.28
C ILE A 21 -30.22 -12.08 16.33
N GLY A 22 -30.76 -13.13 15.71
CA GLY A 22 -30.11 -14.44 15.60
C GLY A 22 -28.78 -14.37 14.83
N MET A 23 -28.73 -13.67 13.70
CA MET A 23 -27.49 -13.45 12.95
C MET A 23 -26.49 -12.58 13.72
N ALA A 24 -26.96 -11.53 14.41
CA ALA A 24 -26.09 -10.69 15.24
C ALA A 24 -25.50 -11.48 16.42
N LEU A 25 -26.29 -12.33 17.08
CA LEU A 25 -25.83 -13.22 18.14
C LEU A 25 -24.91 -14.32 17.61
N LEU A 26 -25.13 -14.84 16.40
CA LEU A 26 -24.22 -15.78 15.74
C LEU A 26 -22.90 -15.11 15.35
N LEU A 27 -22.91 -13.85 14.92
CA LEU A 27 -21.71 -13.06 14.67
C LEU A 27 -20.97 -12.72 15.98
N LEU A 28 -21.71 -12.38 17.05
CA LEU A 28 -21.12 -12.17 18.36
C LEU A 28 -20.54 -13.47 18.94
N ALA A 29 -21.25 -14.59 18.77
CA ALA A 29 -20.82 -15.91 19.20
C ALA A 29 -19.66 -16.44 18.35
N SER A 30 -19.60 -16.14 17.06
CA SER A 30 -18.44 -16.49 16.22
C SER A 30 -17.20 -15.67 16.58
N LEU A 31 -17.38 -14.46 17.12
CA LEU A 31 -16.31 -13.66 17.72
C LEU A 31 -15.88 -14.20 19.11
N LEU A 32 -16.83 -14.62 19.94
CA LEU A 32 -16.58 -15.06 21.33
C LEU A 32 -16.20 -16.55 21.46
N PHE A 33 -16.59 -17.40 20.50
CA PHE A 33 -16.38 -18.86 20.49
C PHE A 33 -15.63 -19.34 19.24
N ARG A 34 -14.69 -18.53 18.72
CA ARG A 34 -13.87 -18.85 17.53
C ARG A 34 -13.33 -20.29 17.53
N ALA A 35 -12.95 -20.84 18.70
CA ALA A 35 -12.41 -22.19 18.81
C ALA A 35 -13.47 -23.31 18.67
N GLN A 36 -14.73 -23.08 19.03
CA GLN A 36 -15.79 -24.10 19.02
C GLN A 36 -16.58 -24.13 17.70
N VAL A 37 -16.66 -22.99 17.00
CA VAL A 37 -17.39 -22.86 15.73
C VAL A 37 -16.56 -23.33 14.52
N ARG A 38 -15.22 -23.18 14.57
CA ARG A 38 -14.31 -23.54 13.47
C ARG A 38 -14.44 -24.99 12.97
N PRO A 39 -14.45 -26.02 13.84
CA PRO A 39 -14.62 -27.40 13.40
C PRO A 39 -15.97 -27.66 12.71
N LEU A 40 -17.02 -26.91 13.07
CA LEU A 40 -18.37 -27.08 12.52
C LEU A 40 -18.50 -26.59 11.08
N ILE A 41 -17.60 -25.71 10.63
CA ILE A 41 -17.57 -25.18 9.25
C ILE A 41 -16.38 -25.69 8.44
N GLY A 42 -15.73 -26.78 8.91
CA GLY A 42 -14.63 -27.43 8.19
C GLY A 42 -13.28 -26.72 8.28
N LEU A 43 -13.14 -25.71 9.14
CA LEU A 43 -11.86 -25.03 9.37
C LEU A 43 -11.08 -25.71 10.50
N PRO A 44 -9.79 -26.07 10.32
CA PRO A 44 -8.94 -26.51 11.41
C PRO A 44 -8.87 -25.44 12.50
N ALA A 45 -8.85 -25.87 13.76
CA ALA A 45 -8.86 -24.95 14.91
C ALA A 45 -7.70 -23.92 14.89
N SER A 46 -6.59 -24.26 14.23
CA SER A 46 -5.40 -23.43 14.06
C SER A 46 -5.47 -22.41 12.92
N GLU A 47 -6.42 -22.51 11.98
CA GLU A 47 -6.50 -21.57 10.85
C GLU A 47 -6.98 -20.19 11.34
N ARG A 48 -6.16 -19.17 11.09
CA ARG A 48 -6.49 -17.79 11.43
C ARG A 48 -7.22 -17.18 10.24
N ILE A 49 -8.44 -16.69 10.43
CA ILE A 49 -9.17 -15.95 9.37
C ILE A 49 -8.73 -14.48 9.43
N GLY A 50 -8.25 -13.95 8.31
CA GLY A 50 -7.89 -12.54 8.20
C GLY A 50 -9.13 -11.68 8.27
N ILE A 51 -9.15 -10.73 9.21
CA ILE A 51 -10.30 -9.86 9.43
C ILE A 51 -10.63 -9.07 8.15
N ALA A 52 -9.62 -8.66 7.40
CA ALA A 52 -9.81 -7.90 6.16
C ALA A 52 -10.15 -8.75 4.93
N THR A 53 -9.76 -10.03 4.92
CA THR A 53 -9.94 -10.90 3.75
C THR A 53 -11.17 -11.80 3.88
N GLY A 54 -11.62 -12.09 5.10
CA GLY A 54 -12.65 -13.10 5.36
C GLY A 54 -12.19 -14.52 5.02
N GLN A 55 -10.91 -14.71 4.69
CA GLN A 55 -10.30 -15.96 4.27
C GLN A 55 -9.20 -16.36 5.25
N PRO A 56 -8.82 -17.65 5.31
CA PRO A 56 -7.65 -18.07 6.05
C PRO A 56 -6.40 -17.28 5.63
N LEU A 57 -5.75 -16.63 6.60
CA LEU A 57 -4.43 -16.05 6.42
C LEU A 57 -3.40 -17.18 6.50
N PRO A 58 -2.51 -17.31 5.50
CA PRO A 58 -1.43 -18.27 5.58
C PRO A 58 -0.53 -17.93 6.76
N LYS A 59 0.08 -18.94 7.37
CA LYS A 59 1.09 -18.72 8.42
C LYS A 59 2.29 -17.98 7.80
N TYR A 60 2.79 -16.97 8.49
CA TYR A 60 4.04 -16.31 8.11
C TYR A 60 5.18 -17.34 7.99
N ALA A 61 5.87 -17.32 6.85
CA ALA A 61 6.91 -18.26 6.48
C ALA A 61 8.23 -17.59 6.08
N GLY A 62 8.32 -16.26 6.21
CA GLY A 62 9.56 -15.51 5.99
C GLY A 62 10.56 -15.70 7.14
N ARG A 63 11.65 -14.94 7.10
CA ARG A 63 12.68 -14.98 8.15
C ARG A 63 12.14 -14.53 9.51
N ASP A 64 12.79 -14.97 10.58
CA ASP A 64 12.40 -14.58 11.94
C ASP A 64 12.29 -13.05 12.05
N VAL A 65 11.12 -12.60 12.50
CA VAL A 65 10.78 -11.18 12.64
C VAL A 65 11.68 -10.46 13.65
N ARG A 66 12.31 -11.19 14.57
CA ARG A 66 13.30 -10.67 15.53
C ARG A 66 14.73 -10.64 15.00
N GLU A 67 15.00 -11.30 13.88
CA GLU A 67 16.34 -11.34 13.32
C GLU A 67 16.76 -9.93 12.86
N ILE A 68 17.96 -9.49 13.28
CA ILE A 68 18.52 -8.20 12.88
C ILE A 68 19.81 -8.47 12.10
N ARG A 69 19.81 -8.15 10.81
CA ARG A 69 20.97 -8.24 9.92
C ARG A 69 21.26 -6.87 9.33
N GLU A 70 22.12 -6.11 10.00
CA GLU A 70 22.48 -4.76 9.55
C GLU A 70 23.54 -4.84 8.45
N ASP A 71 23.30 -4.14 7.34
CA ASP A 71 24.35 -3.80 6.38
C ASP A 71 25.20 -2.66 6.95
N PRO A 72 26.51 -2.87 7.20
CA PRO A 72 27.39 -1.84 7.72
C PRO A 72 27.44 -0.56 6.88
N GLN A 73 27.21 -0.64 5.56
CA GLN A 73 27.23 0.52 4.67
C GLN A 73 25.99 1.39 4.85
N GLU A 74 24.81 0.78 5.00
CA GLU A 74 23.54 1.48 5.19
C GLU A 74 23.50 2.18 6.56
N VAL A 75 24.03 1.53 7.60
CA VAL A 75 24.00 2.08 8.97
C VAL A 75 25.21 2.96 9.32
N ARG A 76 26.11 3.23 8.37
CA ARG A 76 27.38 3.93 8.65
C ARG A 76 27.20 5.37 9.16
N LEU A 77 26.11 6.02 8.75
CA LEU A 77 25.80 7.41 9.12
C LEU A 77 25.00 7.51 10.42
N PHE A 78 24.51 6.38 10.96
CA PHE A 78 23.78 6.38 12.21
C PHE A 78 24.72 6.34 13.41
N ASN A 79 24.46 7.20 14.39
CA ASN A 79 25.10 7.13 15.69
C ASN A 79 24.54 5.96 16.51
N ASP A 80 25.18 5.64 17.64
CA ASP A 80 24.81 4.48 18.45
C ASP A 80 23.40 4.55 19.03
N GLU A 81 22.93 5.76 19.36
CA GLU A 81 21.57 5.96 19.88
C GLU A 81 20.54 5.71 18.77
N GLN A 82 20.78 6.20 17.56
CA GLN A 82 19.93 5.93 16.40
C GLN A 82 19.87 4.43 16.09
N LYS A 83 21.02 3.74 16.09
CA LYS A 83 21.08 2.28 15.90
C LYS A 83 20.29 1.55 16.97
N LYS A 84 20.43 1.96 18.23
CA LYS A 84 19.66 1.39 19.36
C LYS A 84 18.15 1.59 19.18
N VAL A 85 17.72 2.79 18.79
CA VAL A 85 16.31 3.10 18.52
C VAL A 85 15.77 2.24 17.38
N ILE A 86 16.52 2.06 16.29
CA ILE A 86 16.11 1.22 15.16
C ILE A 86 16.00 -0.24 15.58
N ARG A 87 17.01 -0.79 16.30
CA ARG A 87 16.96 -2.16 16.83
C ARG A 87 15.76 -2.37 17.75
N GLN A 88 15.50 -1.42 18.65
CA GLN A 88 14.34 -1.49 19.52
C GLN A 88 13.04 -1.47 18.72
N GLY A 89 12.94 -0.62 17.69
CA GLY A 89 11.79 -0.57 16.78
C GLY A 89 11.52 -1.90 16.07
N ILE A 90 12.57 -2.64 15.67
CA ILE A 90 12.43 -4.00 15.11
C ILE A 90 11.86 -4.96 16.16
N LEU A 91 12.40 -4.94 17.38
CA LEU A 91 11.95 -5.83 18.46
C LEU A 91 10.52 -5.53 18.92
N ASP A 92 10.13 -4.27 18.98
CA ASP A 92 8.78 -3.83 19.34
C ASP A 92 7.75 -4.26 18.28
N ALA A 93 8.11 -4.09 17.00
CA ALA A 93 7.29 -4.56 15.88
C ALA A 93 7.14 -6.08 15.90
N ALA A 94 8.25 -6.81 16.11
CA ALA A 94 8.25 -8.27 16.24
C ALA A 94 7.37 -8.74 17.41
N GLY A 95 7.51 -8.15 18.60
CA GLY A 95 6.69 -8.47 19.76
C GLY A 95 5.19 -8.26 19.51
N SER A 96 4.83 -7.21 18.77
CA SER A 96 3.44 -6.96 18.36
C SER A 96 2.93 -8.03 17.39
N ILE A 97 3.78 -8.49 16.47
CA ILE A 97 3.46 -9.56 15.50
C ILE A 97 3.22 -10.90 16.21
N ASP A 98 3.99 -11.22 17.26
CA ASP A 98 3.77 -12.48 18.00
C ASP A 98 2.45 -12.49 18.75
N VAL A 99 2.03 -11.32 19.26
CA VAL A 99 0.74 -11.15 19.93
C VAL A 99 -0.39 -11.31 18.91
N ASP A 100 -0.33 -10.55 17.81
CA ASP A 100 -1.32 -10.63 16.75
C ASP A 100 -0.74 -10.26 15.36
N PRO A 101 -0.51 -11.25 14.47
CA PRO A 101 0.01 -10.99 13.13
C PRO A 101 -1.07 -10.55 12.13
N ASP A 102 -2.35 -10.43 12.50
CA ASP A 102 -3.41 -9.85 11.64
C ASP A 102 -3.51 -8.31 11.79
N VAL A 103 -2.59 -7.70 12.54
CA VAL A 103 -2.46 -6.25 12.62
C VAL A 103 -1.46 -5.78 11.56
N LEU A 104 -1.87 -4.83 10.72
CA LEU A 104 -1.07 -4.33 9.60
C LEU A 104 0.16 -3.54 10.07
N ASP A 105 -0.03 -2.61 11.01
CA ASP A 105 0.99 -1.60 11.35
C ASP A 105 2.33 -2.20 11.80
N PRO A 106 2.38 -3.28 12.62
CA PRO A 106 3.64 -3.93 12.96
C PRO A 106 4.41 -4.45 11.76
N TRP A 107 3.74 -5.01 10.75
CA TRP A 107 4.40 -5.50 9.54
C TRP A 107 4.95 -4.36 8.69
N LEU A 108 4.20 -3.26 8.54
CA LEU A 108 4.68 -2.06 7.84
C LEU A 108 5.93 -1.47 8.51
N LYS A 109 5.91 -1.34 9.85
CA LYS A 109 7.04 -0.85 10.64
C LYS A 109 8.23 -1.77 10.58
N LEU A 110 8.02 -3.08 10.70
CA LEU A 110 9.09 -4.07 10.61
C LEU A 110 9.80 -3.96 9.26
N GLY A 111 9.03 -3.90 8.16
CA GLY A 111 9.61 -3.76 6.84
C GLY A 111 10.37 -2.44 6.66
N LEU A 112 9.85 -1.34 7.20
CA LEU A 112 10.53 -0.04 7.17
C LEU A 112 11.86 -0.08 7.93
N TYR A 113 11.89 -0.57 9.17
CA TYR A 113 13.12 -0.65 9.95
C TYR A 113 14.13 -1.59 9.30
N LYS A 114 13.69 -2.72 8.76
CA LYS A 114 14.54 -3.66 8.03
C LYS A 114 15.12 -3.02 6.76
N LYS A 115 14.34 -2.27 5.98
CA LYS A 115 14.87 -1.48 4.84
C LYS A 115 15.94 -0.49 5.30
N VAL A 116 15.70 0.24 6.38
CA VAL A 116 16.63 1.27 6.91
C VAL A 116 17.99 0.70 7.30
N ILE A 117 18.04 -0.55 7.77
CA ILE A 117 19.32 -1.20 8.11
C ILE A 117 19.94 -2.00 6.97
N GLY A 118 19.40 -1.94 5.76
CA GLY A 118 19.86 -2.73 4.62
C GLY A 118 19.41 -4.19 4.61
N ASP A 119 18.51 -4.59 5.51
CA ASP A 119 17.95 -5.95 5.56
C ASP A 119 16.81 -6.12 4.54
N TYR A 120 17.11 -5.92 3.25
CA TYR A 120 16.10 -5.83 2.19
C TYR A 120 15.26 -7.10 2.03
N GLU A 121 15.88 -8.27 2.15
CA GLU A 121 15.17 -9.57 2.16
C GLU A 121 14.12 -9.62 3.28
N GLY A 122 14.41 -9.04 4.43
CA GLY A 122 13.53 -9.08 5.59
C GLY A 122 12.47 -7.99 5.52
N ALA A 123 12.79 -6.87 4.87
CA ALA A 123 11.83 -5.86 4.49
C ALA A 123 10.79 -6.42 3.51
N ARG A 124 11.24 -7.17 2.50
CA ARG A 124 10.39 -7.90 1.55
C ARG A 124 9.46 -8.85 2.31
N ASP A 125 9.99 -9.75 3.12
CA ASP A 125 9.19 -10.75 3.84
C ASP A 125 8.08 -10.09 4.69
N ALA A 126 8.41 -8.99 5.37
CA ALA A 126 7.45 -8.26 6.19
C ALA A 126 6.35 -7.57 5.38
N TRP A 127 6.71 -6.89 4.28
CA TRP A 127 5.73 -6.20 3.45
C TRP A 127 4.91 -7.14 2.56
N GLU A 128 5.46 -8.27 2.12
CA GLU A 128 4.67 -9.30 1.43
C GLU A 128 3.58 -9.85 2.36
N TYR A 129 3.92 -10.12 3.62
CA TYR A 129 2.93 -10.54 4.60
C TYR A 129 1.94 -9.42 4.95
N ALA A 130 2.38 -8.16 5.02
CA ALA A 130 1.49 -7.01 5.19
C ALA A 130 0.42 -6.95 4.10
N GLY A 131 0.78 -7.23 2.84
CA GLY A 131 -0.14 -7.31 1.71
C GLY A 131 -1.15 -8.45 1.85
N LEU A 132 -0.76 -9.59 2.44
CA LEU A 132 -1.71 -10.68 2.75
C LEU A 132 -2.68 -10.28 3.86
N VAL A 133 -2.19 -9.59 4.89
CA VAL A 133 -2.98 -9.10 6.03
C VAL A 133 -3.97 -8.03 5.56
N ARG A 134 -3.56 -7.09 4.70
CA ARG A 134 -4.43 -6.06 4.11
C ARG A 134 -4.17 -5.94 2.59
N PRO A 135 -4.90 -6.69 1.74
CA PRO A 135 -4.70 -6.64 0.28
C PRO A 135 -5.04 -5.31 -0.38
N ARG A 136 -5.77 -4.42 0.31
CA ARG A 136 -6.05 -3.06 -0.14
C ARG A 136 -5.06 -2.01 0.40
N ASN A 137 -4.06 -2.41 1.17
CA ASN A 137 -3.09 -1.47 1.73
C ASN A 137 -2.06 -1.06 0.68
N VAL A 138 -2.14 0.20 0.26
CA VAL A 138 -1.28 0.79 -0.77
C VAL A 138 0.20 0.86 -0.34
N ILE A 139 0.46 1.13 0.94
CA ILE A 139 1.81 1.40 1.47
C ILE A 139 2.74 0.19 1.28
N SER A 140 2.29 -1.02 1.64
CA SER A 140 3.10 -2.23 1.51
C SER A 140 3.48 -2.53 0.05
N PHE A 141 2.53 -2.42 -0.87
CA PHE A 141 2.78 -2.65 -2.29
C PHE A 141 3.67 -1.57 -2.91
N LYS A 142 3.47 -0.29 -2.59
CA LYS A 142 4.37 0.78 -3.04
C LYS A 142 5.80 0.53 -2.55
N ASN A 143 5.95 0.22 -1.26
CA ASN A 143 7.24 -0.06 -0.65
C ASN A 143 7.91 -1.29 -1.27
N LEU A 144 7.17 -2.35 -1.57
CA LEU A 144 7.69 -3.52 -2.29
C LEU A 144 8.15 -3.15 -3.70
N GLY A 145 7.37 -2.33 -4.42
CA GLY A 145 7.73 -1.79 -5.72
C GLY A 145 9.11 -1.14 -5.72
N GLU A 146 9.29 -0.16 -4.83
CA GLU A 146 10.57 0.54 -4.66
C GLU A 146 11.69 -0.39 -4.17
N LEU A 147 11.38 -1.32 -3.28
CA LEU A 147 12.36 -2.26 -2.74
C LEU A 147 12.93 -3.16 -3.85
N TYR A 148 12.03 -3.70 -4.68
CA TYR A 148 12.39 -4.52 -5.82
C TYR A 148 13.13 -3.74 -6.90
N TRP A 149 12.80 -2.46 -7.11
CA TRP A 149 13.50 -1.62 -8.06
C TRP A 149 14.92 -1.25 -7.61
N HIS A 150 15.07 -0.72 -6.39
CA HIS A 150 16.33 -0.12 -5.96
C HIS A 150 17.32 -1.09 -5.32
N TYR A 151 16.83 -2.17 -4.69
CA TYR A 151 17.66 -2.99 -3.81
C TYR A 151 17.69 -4.48 -4.17
N LEU A 152 16.64 -5.02 -4.79
CA LEU A 152 16.54 -6.43 -5.19
C LEU A 152 16.50 -6.65 -6.72
N PRO A 153 16.93 -5.66 -7.53
CA PRO A 153 16.59 -5.42 -8.94
C PRO A 153 15.73 -6.48 -9.67
N ASP A 154 14.49 -6.66 -9.23
CA ASP A 154 13.48 -7.55 -9.84
C ASP A 154 12.33 -6.69 -10.37
N PHE A 155 12.47 -6.26 -11.63
CA PHE A 155 11.57 -5.27 -12.22
C PHE A 155 10.17 -5.80 -12.48
N GLU A 156 10.02 -7.11 -12.72
CA GLU A 156 8.72 -7.75 -12.87
C GLU A 156 7.94 -7.69 -11.55
N ARG A 157 8.59 -8.03 -10.43
CA ARG A 157 7.95 -7.89 -9.12
C ARG A 157 7.74 -6.44 -8.72
N ALA A 158 8.65 -5.53 -9.09
CA ALA A 158 8.47 -4.10 -8.85
C ALA A 158 7.20 -3.58 -9.52
N GLU A 159 7.05 -3.86 -10.82
CA GLU A 159 5.85 -3.53 -11.61
C GLU A 159 4.59 -4.12 -11.00
N LYS A 160 4.60 -5.43 -10.71
CA LYS A 160 3.43 -6.12 -10.15
C LYS A 160 2.93 -5.44 -8.88
N ASN A 161 3.85 -5.09 -7.97
CA ASN A 161 3.48 -4.43 -6.73
C ASN A 161 2.99 -3.00 -6.95
N LEU A 162 3.64 -2.21 -7.81
CA LEU A 162 3.17 -0.85 -8.14
C LEU A 162 1.81 -0.84 -8.82
N ARG A 163 1.54 -1.82 -9.69
CA ARG A 163 0.21 -2.00 -10.30
C ARG A 163 -0.86 -2.29 -9.25
N VAL A 164 -0.59 -3.15 -8.27
CA VAL A 164 -1.53 -3.37 -7.15
C VAL A 164 -1.72 -2.10 -6.30
N ALA A 165 -0.68 -1.30 -6.07
CA ALA A 165 -0.81 -0.02 -5.39
C ALA A 165 -1.71 0.96 -6.18
N ILE A 166 -1.52 1.05 -7.49
CA ILE A 166 -2.35 1.86 -8.41
C ILE A 166 -3.81 1.37 -8.41
N GLU A 167 -4.04 0.07 -8.50
CA GLU A 167 -5.39 -0.51 -8.45
C GLU A 167 -6.12 -0.19 -7.14
N ASN A 168 -5.39 -0.22 -6.02
CA ASN A 168 -5.94 0.09 -4.71
C ASN A 168 -6.19 1.59 -4.50
N GLU A 169 -5.34 2.45 -5.08
CA GLU A 169 -5.48 3.91 -5.02
C GLU A 169 -5.10 4.55 -6.37
N PRO A 170 -6.07 4.70 -7.30
CA PRO A 170 -5.80 5.26 -8.63
C PRO A 170 -5.35 6.72 -8.62
N GLN A 171 -5.56 7.42 -7.50
CA GLN A 171 -5.10 8.81 -7.30
C GLN A 171 -3.64 8.90 -6.81
N LEU A 172 -2.96 7.77 -6.62
CA LEU A 172 -1.58 7.74 -6.15
C LEU A 172 -0.60 8.11 -7.29
N VAL A 173 -0.47 9.42 -7.52
CA VAL A 173 0.42 10.01 -8.55
C VAL A 173 1.84 9.42 -8.52
N ASP A 174 2.42 9.30 -7.33
CA ASP A 174 3.80 8.85 -7.15
C ASP A 174 4.04 7.41 -7.66
N ALA A 175 3.02 6.54 -7.62
CA ALA A 175 3.16 5.17 -8.11
C ALA A 175 3.24 5.09 -9.65
N TYR A 176 2.51 5.95 -10.37
CA TYR A 176 2.64 6.04 -11.83
C TYR A 176 3.99 6.60 -12.24
N ILE A 177 4.48 7.62 -11.51
CA ILE A 177 5.81 8.19 -11.73
C ILE A 177 6.89 7.12 -11.52
N THR A 178 6.85 6.43 -10.37
CA THR A 178 7.79 5.35 -10.05
C THR A 178 7.77 4.24 -11.09
N LEU A 179 6.58 3.80 -11.51
CA LEU A 179 6.46 2.73 -12.52
C LEU A 179 6.98 3.17 -13.89
N SER A 180 6.70 4.40 -14.30
CA SER A 180 7.24 4.98 -15.53
C SER A 180 8.76 5.07 -15.50
N ASP A 181 9.35 5.47 -14.38
CA ASP A 181 10.80 5.53 -14.21
C ASP A 181 11.44 4.15 -14.25
N ILE A 182 10.79 3.14 -13.66
CA ILE A 182 11.25 1.74 -13.79
C ILE A 182 11.30 1.35 -15.27
N TYR A 183 10.23 1.57 -16.03
CA TYR A 183 10.21 1.25 -17.46
C TYR A 183 11.28 2.00 -18.25
N HIS A 184 11.44 3.29 -17.98
CA HIS A 184 12.35 4.13 -18.73
C HIS A 184 13.83 3.83 -18.42
N TYR A 185 14.18 3.68 -17.14
CA TYR A 185 15.58 3.64 -16.71
C TYR A 185 16.11 2.24 -16.39
N SER A 186 15.24 1.25 -16.16
CA SER A 186 15.69 -0.06 -15.62
C SER A 186 15.10 -1.27 -16.34
N TYR A 187 13.83 -1.21 -16.75
CA TYR A 187 13.13 -2.31 -17.38
C TYR A 187 13.02 -2.10 -18.90
N HIS A 188 14.17 -2.21 -19.58
CA HIS A 188 14.33 -1.83 -20.99
C HIS A 188 13.34 -2.52 -21.95
N GLU A 189 12.90 -3.75 -21.66
CA GLU A 189 11.88 -4.45 -22.46
C GLU A 189 10.52 -3.72 -22.47
N LYS A 190 10.26 -2.85 -21.49
CA LYS A 190 9.03 -2.07 -21.35
C LYS A 190 9.25 -0.57 -21.49
N ALA A 191 10.41 -0.12 -21.96
CA ALA A 191 10.72 1.31 -22.08
C ALA A 191 9.68 2.11 -22.90
N ASP A 192 9.11 1.50 -23.94
CA ASP A 192 8.08 2.12 -24.79
C ASP A 192 6.75 2.38 -24.04
N LEU A 193 6.52 1.72 -22.90
CA LEU A 193 5.32 1.88 -22.08
C LEU A 193 5.46 2.99 -21.02
N ALA A 194 6.64 3.61 -20.88
CA ALA A 194 6.91 4.56 -19.80
C ALA A 194 5.96 5.78 -19.87
N ASP A 195 5.69 6.30 -21.07
CA ASP A 195 4.77 7.44 -21.24
C ASP A 195 3.31 7.02 -21.01
N ASP A 196 2.92 5.84 -21.48
CA ASP A 196 1.55 5.30 -21.34
C ASP A 196 1.12 5.22 -19.87
N VAL A 197 2.03 4.81 -18.97
CA VAL A 197 1.76 4.74 -17.53
C VAL A 197 1.40 6.10 -16.94
N LEU A 198 1.99 7.18 -17.41
CA LEU A 198 1.70 8.51 -16.86
C LEU A 198 0.49 9.15 -17.50
N LEU A 199 0.23 8.82 -18.77
CA LEU A 199 -1.01 9.19 -19.43
C LEU A 199 -2.19 8.53 -18.69
N GLU A 200 -2.07 7.24 -18.36
CA GLU A 200 -3.00 6.55 -17.45
C GLU A 200 -3.09 7.27 -16.09
N GLY A 201 -1.96 7.68 -15.52
CA GLY A 201 -1.93 8.49 -14.31
C GLY A 201 -2.73 9.79 -14.44
N LEU A 202 -2.59 10.51 -15.55
CA LEU A 202 -3.32 11.76 -15.82
C LEU A 202 -4.80 11.52 -16.08
N GLU A 203 -5.18 10.42 -16.73
CA GLU A 203 -6.58 10.04 -16.89
C GLU A 203 -7.26 9.85 -15.53
N ASN A 204 -6.56 9.22 -14.59
CA ASN A 204 -7.04 9.08 -13.22
C ASN A 204 -6.93 10.39 -12.41
N ASN A 205 -5.98 11.26 -12.75
CA ASN A 205 -5.64 12.48 -12.00
C ASN A 205 -5.58 13.71 -12.94
N PRO A 206 -6.70 14.14 -13.56
CA PRO A 206 -6.68 15.10 -14.68
C PRO A 206 -6.19 16.52 -14.34
N GLY A 207 -6.11 16.86 -13.06
CA GLY A 207 -5.57 18.14 -12.58
C GLY A 207 -4.20 18.03 -11.92
N SER A 208 -3.50 16.90 -12.05
CA SER A 208 -2.21 16.69 -11.39
C SER A 208 -1.12 17.54 -12.02
N LEU A 209 -0.72 18.60 -11.30
CA LEU A 209 0.45 19.42 -11.65
C LEU A 209 1.72 18.58 -11.67
N ASP A 210 1.85 17.63 -10.75
CA ASP A 210 3.03 16.76 -10.63
C ASP A 210 3.19 15.87 -11.87
N LEU A 211 2.14 15.17 -12.29
CA LEU A 211 2.19 14.32 -13.49
C LEU A 211 2.42 15.14 -14.77
N THR A 212 1.74 16.30 -14.89
CA THR A 212 1.87 17.19 -16.04
C THR A 212 3.29 17.74 -16.15
N SER A 213 3.87 18.18 -15.03
CA SER A 213 5.26 18.63 -14.92
C SER A 213 6.25 17.50 -15.23
N TYR A 214 5.97 16.29 -14.75
CA TYR A 214 6.82 15.13 -14.98
C TYR A 214 6.88 14.78 -16.48
N LEU A 215 5.73 14.71 -17.15
CA LEU A 215 5.66 14.47 -18.60
C LEU A 215 6.38 15.56 -19.40
N ALA A 216 6.18 16.83 -19.06
CA ALA A 216 6.88 17.94 -19.72
C ALA A 216 8.41 17.79 -19.62
N ARG A 217 8.91 17.49 -18.42
CA ARG A 217 10.35 17.27 -18.18
C ARG A 217 10.86 16.05 -18.93
N ARG A 218 10.14 14.93 -18.92
CA ARG A 218 10.60 13.71 -19.59
C ARG A 218 10.63 13.87 -21.10
N TYR A 219 9.60 14.47 -21.71
CA TYR A 219 9.63 14.76 -23.14
C TYR A 219 10.77 15.70 -23.51
N LYS A 220 11.10 16.66 -22.65
CA LYS A 220 12.29 17.51 -22.82
C LYS A 220 13.58 16.69 -22.78
N GLU A 221 13.73 15.80 -21.80
CA GLU A 221 14.90 14.90 -21.66
C GLU A 221 15.08 13.97 -22.85
N MET A 222 13.98 13.47 -23.43
CA MET A 222 13.97 12.66 -24.65
C MET A 222 14.21 13.47 -25.93
N GLY A 223 14.31 14.79 -25.85
CA GLY A 223 14.46 15.69 -27.00
C GLY A 223 13.17 15.90 -27.79
N ASN A 224 12.02 15.41 -27.32
CA ASN A 224 10.72 15.69 -27.91
C ASN A 224 10.21 17.07 -27.46
N ILE A 225 10.86 18.12 -28.00
CA ILE A 225 10.61 19.51 -27.61
C ILE A 225 9.16 19.94 -27.85
N ALA A 226 8.53 19.46 -28.93
CA ALA A 226 7.14 19.79 -29.23
C ALA A 226 6.17 19.32 -28.12
N LYS A 227 6.27 18.06 -27.69
CA LYS A 227 5.46 17.55 -26.57
C LYS A 227 5.85 18.20 -25.24
N ALA A 228 7.12 18.49 -25.02
CA ALA A 228 7.55 19.21 -23.81
C ALA A 228 6.85 20.57 -23.70
N ILE A 229 6.82 21.35 -24.80
CA ILE A 229 6.11 22.62 -24.87
C ILE A 229 4.61 22.43 -24.60
N GLU A 230 3.96 21.45 -25.23
CA GLU A 230 2.54 21.15 -25.02
C GLU A 230 2.22 20.92 -23.52
N TYR A 231 3.01 20.10 -22.83
CA TYR A 231 2.76 19.82 -21.41
C TYR A 231 3.14 20.96 -20.48
N TYR A 232 4.15 21.79 -20.81
CA TYR A 232 4.40 23.01 -20.04
C TYR A 232 3.29 24.06 -20.25
N GLU A 233 2.68 24.15 -21.43
CA GLU A 233 1.51 24.98 -21.67
C GLU A 233 0.30 24.49 -20.85
N LYS A 234 0.00 23.19 -20.87
CA LYS A 234 -1.03 22.58 -20.01
C LYS A 234 -0.77 22.85 -18.53
N LEU A 235 0.49 22.81 -18.09
CA LEU A 235 0.85 23.11 -16.71
C LEU A 235 0.52 24.57 -16.34
N LEU A 236 0.71 25.52 -17.26
CA LEU A 236 0.32 26.92 -17.08
C LEU A 236 -1.18 27.17 -17.20
N GLU A 237 -1.92 26.33 -17.92
CA GLU A 237 -3.39 26.37 -17.91
C GLU A 237 -3.94 25.96 -16.54
N LEU A 238 -3.33 24.95 -15.90
CA LEU A 238 -3.69 24.48 -14.56
C LEU A 238 -3.19 25.42 -13.45
N ASP A 239 -1.99 25.97 -13.60
CA ASP A 239 -1.37 26.93 -12.68
C ASP A 239 -0.69 28.08 -13.46
N PRO A 240 -1.43 29.16 -13.75
CA PRO A 240 -0.88 30.32 -14.47
C PRO A 240 0.29 31.01 -13.76
N GLY A 241 0.47 30.76 -12.46
CA GLY A 241 1.55 31.32 -11.65
C GLY A 241 2.84 30.49 -11.65
N ASN A 242 2.89 29.37 -12.38
CA ASN A 242 4.03 28.46 -12.38
C ASN A 242 5.26 29.05 -13.10
N SER A 243 6.09 29.78 -12.35
CA SER A 243 7.30 30.44 -12.86
C SER A 243 8.32 29.45 -13.45
N GLY A 244 8.35 28.21 -12.93
CA GLY A 244 9.17 27.13 -13.45
C GLY A 244 8.78 26.75 -14.88
N ALA A 245 7.49 26.50 -15.12
CA ALA A 245 6.94 26.15 -16.43
C ALA A 245 7.13 27.29 -17.44
N LEU A 246 6.86 28.54 -17.04
CA LEU A 246 7.06 29.72 -17.88
C LEU A 246 8.52 29.85 -18.34
N GLY A 247 9.46 29.74 -17.39
CA GLY A 247 10.89 29.82 -17.71
C GLY A 247 11.38 28.69 -18.61
N GLU A 248 10.82 27.48 -18.50
CA GLU A 248 11.13 26.38 -19.42
C GLU A 248 10.58 26.64 -20.83
N LEU A 249 9.35 27.14 -20.97
CA LEU A 249 8.77 27.49 -22.28
C LEU A 249 9.57 28.56 -23.01
N GLU A 250 9.99 29.62 -22.32
CA GLU A 250 10.83 30.66 -22.90
C GLU A 250 12.14 30.09 -23.44
N ARG A 251 12.79 29.20 -22.69
CA ARG A 251 14.03 28.53 -23.12
C ARG A 251 13.81 27.64 -24.34
N LEU A 252 12.70 26.91 -24.39
CA LEU A 252 12.43 25.94 -25.45
C LEU A 252 11.99 26.59 -26.76
N ARG A 253 11.33 27.75 -26.72
CA ARG A 253 10.86 28.47 -27.93
C ARG A 253 11.93 29.32 -28.62
N VAL A 254 13.04 29.59 -27.93
CA VAL A 254 14.15 30.43 -28.45
C VAL A 254 15.22 29.60 -29.18
N LYS A 255 15.20 28.27 -29.04
CA LYS A 255 16.07 27.33 -29.76
C LYS A 255 15.44 26.84 -31.05
#